data_AF-A0A2X2J019-F1
#
_entry.id   AF-A0A2X2J019-F1
#
_cell.length_a   1.000
_cell.length_b   1.000
_cell.length_c   1.000
_cell.angle_alpha   90.00
_cell.angle_beta   90.00
_cell.angle_gamma   90.00
#
_symmetry.space_group_name_H-M   'P 1'
#
loop_
_entity.id
_entity.type
_entity.pdbx_description
1 polymer ?
#
loop_
_entity_poly.entity_id
_entity_poly.type
_entity_poly.pdbx_seq_one_letter_code
_entity_poly.pdbx_strand_id
1 'polypeptide(L)'
;MLLKVLVFGYVSNVYSSRKLETACRENINFMWLSGMSYPDHNTINRFRGVRLKEALRSVFEEVVKLLSEEGLLSIEDVYTDGTKIEANANKYTFVWKKAIQTNKEKMKAALKRYLGIRPKYRQSRGQPSGTSRSDNN
;
A
#
# COMPACT_ATOMS: atom_id res chain seq x y z
N MET A 1 8.63 -14.02 -19.96
CA MET A 1 7.90 -14.45 -18.74
C MET A 1 6.92 -13.36 -18.27
N LEU A 2 7.39 -12.22 -17.75
CA LEU A 2 6.52 -11.17 -17.19
C LEU A 2 5.51 -10.55 -18.18
N LEU A 3 5.90 -10.39 -19.45
CA LEU A 3 4.98 -9.89 -20.49
C LEU A 3 3.77 -10.82 -20.68
N LYS A 4 3.98 -12.13 -20.73
CA LYS A 4 2.91 -13.12 -20.90
C LYS A 4 1.92 -13.08 -19.73
N VAL A 5 2.45 -12.98 -18.51
CA VAL A 5 1.63 -12.84 -17.28
C VAL A 5 0.82 -11.54 -17.27
N LEU A 6 1.39 -10.42 -17.72
CA LEU A 6 0.66 -9.16 -17.81
C LEU A 6 -0.43 -9.19 -18.87
N VAL A 7 -0.13 -9.67 -20.08
CA VAL A 7 -1.11 -9.76 -21.17
C VAL A 7 -2.26 -10.69 -20.77
N PHE A 8 -1.96 -11.87 -20.26
CA PHE A 8 -2.98 -12.81 -19.80
C PHE A 8 -3.76 -12.27 -18.60
N GLY A 9 -3.08 -11.57 -17.69
CA GLY A 9 -3.70 -10.86 -16.58
C GLY A 9 -4.75 -9.84 -17.05
N TYR A 10 -4.43 -9.03 -18.06
CA TYR A 10 -5.34 -8.03 -18.61
C TYR A 10 -6.53 -8.63 -19.33
N VAL A 11 -6.33 -9.71 -20.08
CA VAL A 11 -7.42 -10.49 -20.69
C VAL A 11 -8.32 -11.12 -19.62
N SER A 12 -7.74 -11.50 -18.47
CA SER A 12 -8.46 -12.11 -17.35
C SER A 12 -9.02 -11.11 -16.34
N ASN A 13 -9.05 -9.80 -16.65
CA ASN A 13 -9.48 -8.72 -15.74
C ASN A 13 -8.70 -8.63 -14.41
N VAL A 14 -7.43 -9.05 -14.39
CA VAL A 14 -6.52 -8.96 -13.24
C VAL A 14 -5.44 -7.90 -13.49
N TYR A 15 -5.67 -6.68 -13.00
CA TYR A 15 -4.77 -5.53 -13.23
C TYR A 15 -3.84 -5.19 -12.06
N SER A 16 -4.20 -5.61 -10.84
CA SER A 16 -3.42 -5.32 -9.64
C SER A 16 -2.16 -6.18 -9.61
N SER A 17 -0.99 -5.57 -9.42
CA SER A 17 0.28 -6.29 -9.30
C SER A 17 0.28 -7.29 -8.15
N ARG A 18 -0.41 -6.99 -7.04
CA ARG A 18 -0.59 -7.92 -5.92
C ARG A 18 -1.47 -9.10 -6.30
N LYS A 19 -2.57 -8.85 -7.03
CA LYS A 19 -3.43 -9.94 -7.51
C LYS A 19 -2.70 -10.82 -8.53
N LEU A 20 -1.85 -10.24 -9.37
CA LEU A 20 -1.01 -10.98 -10.31
C LEU A 20 0.04 -11.84 -9.59
N GLU A 21 0.65 -11.33 -8.52
CA GLU A 21 1.55 -12.11 -7.67
C GLU A 21 0.83 -13.32 -7.06
N THR A 22 -0.35 -13.11 -6.46
CA THR A 22 -1.18 -14.18 -5.91
C THR A 22 -1.57 -15.19 -7.00
N ALA A 23 -1.99 -14.71 -8.17
CA ALA A 23 -2.36 -15.56 -9.30
C ALA A 23 -1.17 -16.42 -9.78
N CYS A 24 0.05 -15.88 -9.79
CA CYS A 24 1.24 -16.66 -10.12
C CYS A 24 1.51 -17.81 -9.14
N ARG A 25 0.97 -17.77 -7.91
CA ARG A 25 1.11 -18.82 -6.88
C ARG A 25 -0.04 -19.82 -6.88
N GLU A 26 -1.26 -19.35 -7.14
CA GLU A 26 -2.49 -20.14 -6.91
C GLU A 26 -3.12 -20.66 -8.20
N ASN A 27 -2.89 -19.99 -9.35
CA ASN A 27 -3.57 -20.31 -10.60
C ASN A 27 -2.63 -21.03 -11.56
N ILE A 28 -3.01 -22.26 -11.95
CA ILE A 28 -2.24 -23.14 -12.84
C ILE A 28 -1.89 -22.46 -14.17
N ASN A 29 -2.79 -21.66 -14.73
CA ASN A 29 -2.54 -20.95 -16.00
C ASN A 29 -1.40 -19.94 -15.84
N PHE A 30 -1.40 -19.19 -14.74
CA PHE A 30 -0.35 -18.22 -14.45
C PHE A 30 0.96 -18.90 -14.07
N MET A 31 0.92 -20.03 -13.34
CA MET A 31 2.10 -20.84 -13.03
C MET A 31 2.76 -21.40 -14.29
N TRP A 32 1.95 -21.85 -15.26
CA TRP A 32 2.47 -22.34 -16.54
C TRP A 32 3.08 -21.20 -17.36
N LEU A 33 2.37 -20.06 -17.48
CA LEU A 33 2.87 -18.86 -18.18
C LEU A 33 4.12 -18.26 -17.55
N SER A 34 4.26 -18.40 -16.22
CA SER A 34 5.42 -17.96 -15.48
C SER A 34 6.58 -18.96 -15.49
N GLY A 35 6.37 -20.19 -15.96
CA GLY A 35 7.35 -21.27 -15.86
C GLY A 35 7.66 -21.63 -14.41
N MET A 36 6.63 -21.71 -13.56
CA MET A 36 6.72 -21.92 -12.11
C MET A 36 7.55 -20.87 -11.35
N SER A 37 7.81 -19.72 -11.96
CA SER A 37 8.42 -18.58 -11.29
C SER A 37 7.35 -17.74 -10.59
N TYR A 38 7.66 -17.24 -9.39
CA TYR A 38 6.74 -16.44 -8.57
C TYR A 38 7.25 -15.00 -8.45
N PRO A 39 7.02 -14.14 -9.46
CA PRO A 39 7.47 -12.75 -9.40
C PRO A 39 6.69 -11.96 -8.35
N ASP A 40 7.42 -11.24 -7.49
CA ASP A 40 6.84 -10.31 -6.52
C ASP A 40 6.12 -9.14 -7.21
N HIS A 41 5.09 -8.58 -6.56
CA HIS A 41 4.34 -7.42 -7.05
C HIS A 41 5.24 -6.23 -7.41
N ASN A 42 6.37 -6.04 -6.71
CA ASN A 42 7.35 -5.00 -7.02
C ASN A 42 8.02 -5.24 -8.37
N THR A 43 8.40 -6.48 -8.66
CA THR A 43 9.00 -6.86 -9.95
C THR A 43 8.01 -6.66 -11.09
N ILE A 44 6.75 -7.07 -10.90
CA ILE A 44 5.67 -6.87 -11.88
C ILE A 44 5.46 -5.38 -12.13
N ASN A 45 5.38 -4.58 -11.06
CA ASN A 45 5.13 -3.15 -11.19
C ASN A 45 6.31 -2.41 -11.84
N ARG A 46 7.55 -2.77 -11.48
CA ARG A 46 8.76 -2.22 -12.10
C ARG A 46 8.84 -2.58 -13.59
N PHE A 47 8.52 -3.82 -13.95
CA PHE A 47 8.50 -4.25 -15.35
C PHE A 47 7.45 -3.45 -16.14
N ARG A 48 6.24 -3.32 -15.60
CA ARG A 48 5.15 -2.54 -16.20
C ARG A 48 5.49 -1.06 -16.36
N GLY A 49 6.01 -0.41 -15.31
CA GLY A 49 6.22 1.04 -15.30
C GLY A 49 7.52 1.51 -15.96
N VAL A 50 8.57 0.69 -15.96
CA VAL A 50 9.89 1.09 -16.47
C VAL A 50 10.20 0.45 -17.82
N ARG A 51 10.03 -0.86 -17.93
CA ARG A 51 10.44 -1.59 -19.14
C ARG A 51 9.37 -1.64 -20.22
N LEU A 52 8.11 -1.74 -19.83
CA LEU A 52 7.01 -1.84 -20.78
C LEU A 52 6.57 -0.49 -21.33
N LYS A 53 6.83 0.60 -20.62
CA LYS A 53 6.29 1.92 -20.94
C LYS A 53 6.67 2.39 -22.35
N GLU A 54 7.94 2.29 -22.71
CA GLU A 54 8.43 2.74 -24.02
C GLU A 54 8.02 1.76 -25.14
N ALA A 55 8.18 0.46 -24.91
CA ALA A 55 7.87 -0.56 -25.92
C ALA A 55 6.37 -0.72 -26.20
N LEU A 56 5.51 -0.54 -25.19
CA LEU A 56 4.07 -0.64 -25.37
C LEU A 56 3.53 0.57 -26.12
N ARG A 57 4.14 1.74 -25.96
CA ARG A 57 3.77 2.94 -26.70
C ARG A 57 4.03 2.77 -28.19
N SER A 58 5.23 2.32 -28.58
CA SER A 58 5.56 2.13 -30.00
C SER A 58 4.65 1.09 -30.67
N VAL A 59 4.42 -0.04 -30.01
CA VAL A 59 3.52 -1.09 -30.53
C VAL A 59 2.08 -0.59 -30.61
N PHE A 60 1.60 0.16 -29.62
CA PHE A 60 0.26 0.74 -29.65
C PHE A 60 0.09 1.75 -30.79
N GLU A 61 1.09 2.60 -31.02
CA GLU A 61 1.10 3.54 -32.15
C GLU A 61 1.04 2.80 -33.49
N GLU A 62 1.77 1.69 -33.65
CA GLU A 62 1.69 0.85 -34.86
C GLU A 62 0.32 0.20 -35.04
N VAL A 63 -0.27 -0.32 -33.97
CA VAL A 63 -1.61 -0.94 -34.01
C VAL A 63 -2.67 0.09 -34.38
N VAL A 64 -2.62 1.30 -33.82
CA VAL A 64 -3.58 2.37 -34.14
C VAL A 64 -3.44 2.81 -35.60
N LYS A 65 -2.20 2.93 -36.11
CA LYS A 65 -1.97 3.24 -37.53
C LYS A 65 -2.56 2.16 -38.44
N LEU A 66 -2.30 0.89 -38.14
CA LEU A 66 -2.85 -0.23 -38.90
C LEU A 66 -4.39 -0.20 -38.93
N LEU A 67 -5.03 0.01 -37.78
CA LEU A 67 -6.50 0.08 -37.70
C LEU A 67 -7.08 1.30 -38.42
N SER A 68 -6.35 2.41 -38.45
CA SER A 68 -6.71 3.60 -39.21
C SER A 68 -6.56 3.40 -40.71
N GLU A 69 -5.50 2.74 -41.16
CA GLU A 69 -5.25 2.40 -42.57
C GLU A 69 -6.31 1.43 -43.11
N GLU A 70 -6.73 0.46 -42.29
CA GLU A 70 -7.82 -0.48 -42.61
C GLU A 70 -9.22 0.16 -42.53
N GLY A 71 -9.33 1.45 -42.18
CA GLY A 71 -10.61 2.17 -42.10
C GLY A 71 -11.53 1.71 -40.96
N LEU A 72 -11.02 0.93 -40.00
CA LEU A 72 -11.77 0.44 -38.84
C LEU A 72 -11.86 1.47 -37.71
N LEU A 73 -11.10 2.57 -37.81
CA LEU A 73 -11.01 3.64 -36.82
C LEU A 73 -11.05 5.00 -37.53
N SER A 74 -12.04 5.83 -37.18
CA SER A 74 -12.01 7.26 -37.49
C SER A 74 -11.25 7.99 -36.38
N ILE A 75 -10.11 8.61 -36.72
CA ILE A 75 -9.31 9.41 -35.78
C ILE A 75 -9.94 10.80 -35.54
N GLU A 76 -10.91 11.20 -36.36
CA GLU A 76 -11.54 12.53 -36.31
C GLU A 76 -12.43 12.71 -35.08
N ASP A 77 -13.08 11.64 -34.60
CA ASP A 77 -14.00 11.68 -33.46
C ASP A 77 -13.49 10.84 -32.28
N VAL A 78 -12.72 11.47 -31.40
CA VAL A 78 -12.31 10.86 -30.12
C VAL A 78 -13.44 11.01 -29.10
N TYR A 79 -14.34 10.02 -29.06
CA TYR A 79 -15.36 9.93 -28.00
C TYR A 79 -14.70 9.55 -26.67
N THR A 80 -14.41 10.56 -25.85
CA THR A 80 -13.99 10.34 -24.46
C THR A 80 -15.23 10.14 -23.61
N ASP A 81 -15.71 8.90 -23.48
CA ASP A 81 -16.79 8.60 -22.53
C ASP A 81 -16.26 8.78 -21.10
N GLY A 82 -16.58 9.93 -20.52
CA GLY A 82 -16.13 10.33 -19.20
C GLY A 82 -16.82 9.48 -18.13
N THR A 83 -16.31 8.28 -17.87
CA THR A 83 -16.73 7.50 -16.71
C THR A 83 -16.30 8.25 -15.44
N LYS A 84 -17.25 8.87 -14.75
CA LYS A 84 -17.03 9.43 -13.40
C LYS A 84 -16.85 8.28 -12.41
N ILE A 85 -15.61 7.82 -12.27
CA ILE A 85 -15.24 6.90 -11.21
C ILE A 85 -15.19 7.72 -9.92
N GLU A 86 -16.21 7.57 -9.07
CA GLU A 86 -16.12 8.07 -7.70
C GLU A 86 -14.92 7.37 -7.04
N ALA A 87 -13.98 8.15 -6.51
CA ALA A 87 -12.91 7.58 -5.72
C ALA A 87 -13.53 6.78 -4.57
N ASN A 88 -13.05 5.56 -4.33
CA ASN A 88 -13.32 4.81 -3.10
C ASN A 88 -12.55 5.45 -1.91
N ALA A 89 -12.72 6.77 -1.75
CA ALA A 89 -12.35 7.52 -0.59
C ALA A 89 -13.62 7.63 0.24
N ASN A 90 -13.58 7.10 1.46
CA ASN A 90 -14.69 7.25 2.39
C ASN A 90 -15.09 8.74 2.46
N LYS A 91 -16.35 9.07 2.13
CA LYS A 91 -16.90 10.44 2.15
C LYS A 91 -16.64 11.17 3.47
N TYR A 92 -16.33 10.44 4.54
CA TYR A 92 -16.05 10.94 5.88
C TYR A 92 -14.56 11.17 6.19
N THR A 93 -13.65 11.12 5.21
CA THR A 93 -12.20 11.30 5.46
C THR A 93 -11.78 12.78 5.55
N PHE A 94 -12.73 13.71 5.44
CA PHE A 94 -12.44 15.15 5.62
C PHE A 94 -12.35 15.48 7.11
N VAL A 95 -11.13 15.40 7.66
CA VAL A 95 -10.85 15.78 9.05
C VAL A 95 -10.27 17.20 9.12
N TRP A 96 -10.96 18.08 9.83
CA TRP A 96 -10.53 19.45 10.07
C TRP A 96 -9.20 19.50 10.83
N LYS A 97 -8.32 20.44 10.48
CA LYS A 97 -6.99 20.64 11.12
C LYS A 97 -7.06 20.65 12.66
N LYS A 98 -8.11 21.25 13.22
CA LYS A 98 -8.35 21.29 14.68
C LYS A 98 -8.58 19.90 15.28
N ALA A 99 -9.36 19.04 14.61
CA ALA A 99 -9.61 17.68 15.04
C ALA A 99 -8.34 16.82 15.00
N ILE A 100 -7.49 17.01 13.98
CA ILE A 100 -6.17 16.37 13.88
C ILE A 100 -5.28 16.78 15.07
N GLN A 101 -5.25 18.08 15.39
CA GLN A 101 -4.46 18.61 16.52
C GLN A 101 -4.89 17.99 17.85
N THR A 102 -6.20 17.99 18.13
CA THR A 102 -6.77 17.43 19.37
C THR A 102 -6.54 15.91 19.46
N ASN A 103 -6.73 15.17 18.37
CA ASN A 103 -6.48 13.73 18.37
C ASN A 103 -4.99 13.41 18.56
N LYS A 104 -4.09 14.21 17.99
CA LYS A 104 -2.63 14.05 18.19
C LYS A 104 -2.23 14.23 19.65
N GLU A 105 -2.82 15.19 20.36
CA GLU A 105 -2.59 15.39 21.80
C GLU A 105 -3.16 14.25 22.64
N LYS A 106 -4.38 13.79 22.33
CA LYS A 106 -4.98 12.60 22.99
C LYS A 106 -4.14 11.35 22.78
N MET A 107 -3.62 11.13 21.56
CA MET A 107 -2.72 10.02 21.25
C MET A 107 -1.42 10.13 22.03
N LYS A 108 -0.80 11.32 22.12
CA LYS A 108 0.41 11.54 22.95
C LYS A 108 0.14 11.24 24.43
N ALA A 109 -1.00 11.68 24.98
CA ALA A 109 -1.37 11.41 26.36
C ALA A 109 -1.62 9.92 26.62
N ALA A 110 -2.29 9.23 25.70
CA ALA A 110 -2.46 7.78 25.74
C ALA A 110 -1.11 7.06 25.67
N LEU A 111 -0.22 7.47 24.77
CA LEU A 111 1.13 6.91 24.64
C LEU A 111 1.94 7.09 25.92
N LYS A 112 1.88 8.27 26.55
CA LYS A 112 2.55 8.57 27.82
C LYS A 112 2.02 7.71 28.97
N ARG A 113 0.72 7.43 28.99
CA ARG A 113 0.08 6.51 29.94
C ARG A 113 0.55 5.07 29.73
N TYR A 114 0.60 4.60 28.49
CA TYR A 114 1.03 3.24 28.15
C TYR A 114 2.52 3.02 28.37
N LEU A 115 3.37 4.01 28.04
CA LEU A 115 4.82 3.91 28.17
C LEU A 115 5.35 4.17 29.59
N GLY A 116 4.47 4.46 30.57
CA GLY A 116 4.81 4.40 31.99
C GLY A 116 6.02 5.24 32.43
N ILE A 117 6.34 6.34 31.72
CA ILE A 117 7.47 7.21 32.08
C ILE A 117 7.10 7.98 33.36
N ARG A 118 7.43 7.38 34.52
CA ARG A 118 7.32 8.03 35.82
C ARG A 118 8.36 9.15 35.91
N PRO A 119 7.98 10.39 36.27
CA PRO A 119 8.96 11.42 36.55
C PRO A 119 9.78 10.99 37.77
N LYS A 120 11.10 10.88 37.61
CA LYS A 120 12.02 10.65 38.72
C LYS A 120 11.95 11.82 39.71
N TYR A 121 12.25 11.48 40.97
CA TYR A 121 12.57 12.31 42.15
C TYR A 121 11.51 12.47 43.26
N ARG A 122 11.75 11.73 44.36
CA ARG A 122 11.83 12.29 45.72
C ARG A 122 12.64 11.34 46.62
N GLN A 123 13.92 11.66 46.82
CA GLN A 123 14.71 11.13 47.95
C GLN A 123 14.33 11.93 49.19
N SER A 124 13.75 11.26 50.19
CA SER A 124 13.97 11.50 51.62
C SER A 124 12.91 10.74 52.44
N ARG A 125 13.31 9.65 53.10
CA ARG A 125 12.64 9.16 54.31
C ARG A 125 13.71 8.59 55.25
N GLY A 126 13.99 9.34 56.31
CA GLY A 126 14.64 8.81 57.50
C GLY A 126 13.77 7.74 58.15
N GLN A 127 14.43 6.74 58.73
CA GLN A 127 13.80 5.67 59.52
C GLN A 127 13.57 6.14 60.97
N PRO A 128 12.45 5.78 61.62
CA PRO A 128 12.32 5.91 63.06
C PRO A 128 12.61 4.59 63.81
N SER A 129 13.48 4.73 64.82
CA SER A 129 13.48 4.12 66.17
C SER A 129 13.21 2.62 66.36
N GLY A 130 14.25 1.87 66.73
CA GLY A 130 14.16 0.62 67.50
C GLY A 130 14.23 0.90 69.01
N THR A 131 13.30 0.31 69.76
CA THR A 131 13.10 0.45 71.21
C THR A 131 14.20 -0.18 72.05
N SER A 132 14.62 0.53 73.10
CA SER A 132 15.49 0.06 74.17
C SER A 132 14.75 -0.91 75.12
N ARG A 133 15.45 -1.95 75.59
CA ARG A 133 15.24 -2.57 76.90
C ARG A 133 16.56 -3.11 77.44
N SER A 134 16.86 -2.65 78.65
CA SER A 134 17.94 -2.97 79.56
C SER A 134 17.90 -4.42 80.05
N ASP A 135 19.06 -4.99 80.35
CA ASP A 135 19.24 -5.93 81.47
C ASP A 135 20.58 -5.65 82.16
N ASN A 136 20.52 -5.52 83.49
CA ASN A 136 21.62 -5.35 84.42
C ASN A 136 22.23 -6.73 84.77
N ASN A 137 23.56 -6.84 84.79
CA ASN A 137 24.41 -7.17 85.96
C ASN A 137 25.87 -7.26 85.51
#